data_AF-A0A820FFY2-F1
#
_entry.id   AF-A0A820FFY2-F1
#
_cell.length_a   1.000
_cell.length_b   1.000
_cell.length_c   1.000
_cell.angle_alpha   90.00
_cell.angle_beta   90.00
_cell.angle_gamma   90.00
#
_symmetry.space_group_name_H-M   'P 1'
#
loop_
_entity.id
_entity.type
_entity.pdbx_description
1 polymer ?
#
loop_
_entity_poly.entity_id
_entity_poly.type
_entity_poly.pdbx_seq_one_letter_code
_entity_poly.pdbx_strand_id
1 'polypeptide(L)'
;MATSATTSKQCFICGKDKAALYTCEGCSEKFCPKDLLKHQQEHVLDLEKIVTDCDTFQQSISEQQQDLNYRPLIQQVNEWEHDSIMKIKKTAEGCRQRLIKSTDDNIAEIKKKLNQFITDLRKMRDDEDFNEIHLNNLRMLLKELEKELDQPRNVSILEEPTSFINKISIS
;
A
#
# COMPACT_ATOMS: atom_id res chain seq x y z
N MET A 1 57.53 6.82 58.80
CA MET A 1 57.69 7.36 57.43
C MET A 1 58.03 6.20 56.50
N ALA A 2 57.47 6.20 55.29
CA ALA A 2 57.56 5.21 54.20
C ALA A 2 56.62 3.98 54.30
N THR A 3 55.39 4.15 53.84
CA THR A 3 54.54 3.05 53.33
C THR A 3 55.08 2.64 51.97
N SER A 4 55.76 1.51 51.89
CA SER A 4 56.21 0.91 50.63
C SER A 4 55.00 0.56 49.76
N ALA A 5 54.79 1.33 48.69
CA ALA A 5 53.87 0.95 47.63
C ALA A 5 54.47 -0.25 46.88
N THR A 6 53.92 -1.44 47.10
CA THR A 6 54.23 -2.64 46.33
C THR A 6 53.79 -2.40 44.89
N THR A 7 54.68 -1.84 44.08
CA THR A 7 54.44 -1.65 42.65
C THR A 7 54.37 -3.05 42.05
N SER A 8 53.16 -3.50 41.70
CA SER A 8 52.95 -4.82 41.09
C SER A 8 53.91 -5.00 39.91
N LYS A 9 54.81 -5.99 40.04
CA LYS A 9 55.82 -6.40 39.05
C LYS A 9 55.37 -7.63 38.25
N GLN A 10 54.05 -7.84 38.17
CA GLN A 10 53.45 -8.98 37.49
C GLN A 10 52.89 -8.58 36.14
N CYS A 11 53.01 -9.48 35.17
CA CYS A 11 52.39 -9.35 33.87
C CYS A 11 50.87 -9.62 33.98
N PHE A 12 50.05 -8.76 33.38
CA PHE A 12 48.59 -8.86 33.38
C PHE A 12 48.07 -10.20 32.83
N ILE A 13 48.64 -10.67 31.71
CA ILE A 13 48.19 -11.92 31.04
C ILE A 13 48.67 -13.18 31.77
N CYS A 14 49.98 -13.32 32.03
CA CYS A 14 50.51 -14.58 32.59
C CYS A 14 50.64 -14.61 34.12
N GLY A 15 50.39 -13.50 34.83
CA GLY A 15 50.40 -13.40 36.29
C GLY A 15 51.77 -13.60 36.95
N LYS A 16 52.85 -13.71 36.17
CA LYS A 16 54.20 -13.99 36.68
C LYS A 16 54.98 -12.69 36.90
N ASP A 17 55.78 -12.66 37.96
CA ASP A 17 56.78 -11.62 38.16
C ASP A 17 57.84 -11.69 37.06
N LYS A 18 58.16 -10.54 36.46
CA LYS A 18 59.12 -10.44 35.35
C LYS A 18 60.11 -9.29 35.59
N ALA A 19 61.35 -9.50 35.16
CA ALA A 19 62.40 -8.50 35.27
C ALA A 19 62.15 -7.26 34.40
N ALA A 20 61.47 -7.43 33.26
CA ALA A 20 61.07 -6.37 32.35
C ALA A 20 59.56 -6.42 32.09
N LEU A 21 58.90 -5.28 32.31
CA LEU A 21 57.49 -5.06 32.04
C LEU A 21 57.32 -3.76 31.25
N TYR A 22 56.35 -3.76 30.37
CA TYR A 22 56.00 -2.64 29.51
C TYR A 22 54.54 -2.29 29.76
N THR A 23 54.25 -1.01 29.96
CA THR A 23 52.88 -0.52 30.13
C THR A 23 52.29 -0.21 28.76
N CYS A 24 51.11 -0.73 28.47
CA CYS A 24 50.33 -0.30 27.31
C CYS A 24 49.61 1.01 27.65
N GLU A 25 49.82 2.07 26.87
CA GLU A 25 49.15 3.36 27.12
C GLU A 25 47.64 3.31 26.89
N GLY A 26 47.18 2.41 26.02
CA GLY A 26 45.75 2.29 25.67
C GLY A 26 44.89 1.68 26.77
N CYS A 27 45.38 0.63 27.43
CA CYS A 27 44.64 -0.06 28.51
C CYS A 27 45.26 0.15 29.91
N SER A 28 46.40 0.84 30.01
CA SER A 28 47.16 1.08 31.25
C SER A 28 47.69 -0.19 31.97
N GLU A 29 47.57 -1.36 31.34
CA GLU A 29 48.05 -2.63 31.89
C GLU A 29 49.52 -2.90 31.58
N LYS A 30 50.16 -3.73 32.42
CA LYS A 30 51.59 -4.09 32.29
C LYS A 30 51.77 -5.49 31.72
N PHE A 31 52.64 -5.62 30.72
CA PHE A 31 52.86 -6.88 30.01
C PHE A 31 54.34 -7.24 29.96
N CYS A 32 54.65 -8.55 29.96
CA CYS A 32 55.96 -9.04 29.58
C CYS A 32 56.13 -8.98 28.05
N PRO A 33 57.36 -8.93 27.50
CA PRO A 33 57.58 -8.80 26.05
C PRO A 33 56.75 -9.75 25.18
N LYS A 34 56.64 -11.02 25.59
CA LYS A 34 55.91 -12.04 24.84
C LYS A 34 54.40 -11.77 24.81
N ASP A 35 53.84 -11.40 25.95
CA ASP A 35 52.40 -11.19 26.08
C ASP A 35 51.98 -9.80 25.56
N LEU A 36 52.90 -8.83 25.53
CA LEU A 36 52.70 -7.55 24.84
C LEU A 36 52.52 -7.74 23.34
N LEU A 37 53.33 -8.60 22.70
CA LEU A 37 53.18 -8.92 21.28
C LEU A 37 51.84 -9.59 20.98
N LYS A 38 51.37 -10.48 21.87
CA LYS A 38 50.04 -11.08 21.75
C LYS A 38 48.92 -10.04 21.88
N HIS A 39 49.01 -9.16 22.87
CA HIS A 39 48.06 -8.08 23.06
C HIS A 39 47.98 -7.17 21.82
N GLN A 40 49.12 -6.83 21.22
CA GLN A 40 49.16 -6.08 19.96
C GLN A 40 48.56 -6.87 18.79
N GLN A 41 48.79 -8.17 18.72
CA GLN A 41 48.21 -9.03 17.70
C GLN A 41 46.68 -9.11 17.81
N GLU A 42 46.12 -9.13 19.02
CA GLU A 42 44.67 -9.05 19.24
C GLU A 42 44.08 -7.76 18.65
N HIS A 43 44.73 -6.61 18.85
CA HIS A 43 44.30 -5.34 18.23
C HIS A 43 44.34 -5.36 16.70
N VAL A 44 45.33 -6.04 16.10
CA VAL A 44 45.40 -6.20 14.65
C VAL A 44 44.21 -7.03 14.14
N LEU A 45 43.88 -8.13 14.83
CA LEU A 45 42.73 -8.96 14.48
C LEU A 45 41.40 -8.20 14.63
N ASP A 46 41.27 -7.39 15.70
CA ASP A 46 40.09 -6.54 15.90
C ASP A 46 39.95 -5.50 14.77
N LEU A 47 41.06 -4.91 14.32
CA LEU A 47 41.05 -3.97 13.20
C LEU A 47 40.67 -4.67 11.88
N GLU A 48 41.22 -5.85 11.60
CA GLU A 48 40.88 -6.65 10.41
C GLU A 48 39.38 -7.00 10.38
N LYS A 49 38.80 -7.29 11.55
CA LYS A 49 37.36 -7.51 11.68
C LYS A 49 36.57 -6.23 11.35
N ILE A 50 36.97 -5.07 11.88
CA ILE A 50 36.32 -3.79 11.58
C ILE A 50 36.37 -3.50 10.08
N VAL A 51 37.51 -3.73 9.43
CA VAL A 51 37.65 -3.57 7.97
C VAL A 51 36.67 -4.48 7.21
N THR A 52 36.57 -5.74 7.61
CA THR A 52 35.64 -6.70 7.01
C THR A 52 34.18 -6.28 7.19
N ASP A 53 33.83 -5.78 8.38
CA ASP A 53 32.49 -5.26 8.68
C ASP A 53 32.18 -4.02 7.81
N CYS A 54 33.15 -3.13 7.60
CA CYS A 54 33.02 -1.98 6.71
C CYS A 54 32.80 -2.38 5.24
N ASP A 55 33.58 -3.34 4.72
CA ASP A 55 33.43 -3.83 3.35
C ASP A 55 32.04 -4.46 3.14
N THR A 56 31.59 -5.26 4.12
CA THR A 56 30.25 -5.88 4.11
C THR A 56 29.14 -4.82 4.10
N PHE A 57 29.31 -3.76 4.89
CA PHE A 57 28.36 -2.66 4.92
C PHE A 57 28.35 -1.87 3.61
N GLN A 58 29.52 -1.62 3.01
CA GLN A 58 29.63 -0.96 1.70
C GLN A 58 28.95 -1.78 0.59
N GLN A 59 29.07 -3.11 0.63
CA GLN A 59 28.34 -4.00 -0.27
C GLN A 59 26.82 -3.87 -0.06
N SER A 60 26.35 -3.88 1.19
CA SER A 60 24.93 -3.72 1.53
C SER A 60 24.35 -2.40 1.01
N ILE A 61 25.10 -1.30 1.09
CA ILE A 61 24.72 0.01 0.53
C ILE A 61 24.59 -0.10 -1.00
N SER A 62 25.55 -0.74 -1.65
CA SER A 62 25.58 -0.89 -3.10
C SER A 62 24.41 -1.74 -3.61
N GLU A 63 24.07 -2.83 -2.91
CA GLU A 63 22.91 -3.68 -3.20
C GLU A 63 21.59 -2.90 -3.09
N GLN A 64 21.43 -2.06 -2.06
CA GLN A 64 20.26 -1.17 -1.96
C GLN A 64 20.18 -0.13 -3.08
N GLN A 65 21.30 0.26 -3.69
CA GLN A 65 21.34 1.22 -4.80
C GLN A 65 20.96 0.61 -6.15
N GLN A 66 21.15 -0.70 -6.34
CA GLN A 66 20.97 -1.34 -7.65
C GLN A 66 19.50 -1.54 -8.05
N ASP A 67 18.59 -1.73 -7.11
CA ASP A 67 17.16 -1.87 -7.44
C ASP A 67 16.25 -1.11 -6.46
N LEU A 68 15.75 0.02 -6.94
CA LEU A 68 14.85 0.88 -6.19
C LEU A 68 13.49 0.21 -5.92
N ASN A 69 13.08 -0.77 -6.74
CA ASN A 69 11.78 -1.44 -6.59
C ASN A 69 11.74 -2.43 -5.43
N TYR A 70 12.89 -2.93 -4.96
CA TYR A 70 12.96 -3.79 -3.77
C TYR A 70 13.12 -3.01 -2.47
N ARG A 71 13.18 -1.67 -2.52
CA ARG A 71 13.22 -0.87 -1.30
C ARG A 71 11.87 -1.00 -0.59
N PRO A 72 11.84 -1.39 0.70
CA PRO A 72 10.59 -1.63 1.42
C PRO A 72 9.60 -0.45 1.40
N LEU A 73 10.10 0.79 1.40
CA LEU A 73 9.26 1.99 1.31
C LEU A 73 8.65 2.18 -0.09
N ILE A 74 9.37 1.85 -1.16
CA ILE A 74 8.82 1.89 -2.53
C ILE A 74 7.78 0.79 -2.70
N GLN A 75 8.02 -0.40 -2.14
CA GLN A 75 7.02 -1.47 -2.13
C GLN A 75 5.73 -1.04 -1.42
N GLN A 76 5.80 -0.33 -0.29
CA GLN A 76 4.62 0.21 0.38
C GLN A 76 3.84 1.21 -0.49
N VAL A 77 4.53 2.05 -1.26
CA VAL A 77 3.90 2.97 -2.23
C VAL A 77 3.19 2.18 -3.34
N ASN A 78 3.86 1.15 -3.88
CA ASN A 78 3.31 0.30 -4.94
C ASN A 78 2.08 -0.48 -4.48
N GLU A 79 2.12 -1.03 -3.25
CA GLU A 79 0.98 -1.73 -2.64
C GLU A 79 -0.21 -0.78 -2.45
N TRP A 80 0.04 0.42 -1.91
CA TRP A 80 -1.00 1.44 -1.77
C TRP A 80 -1.60 1.87 -3.11
N GLU A 81 -0.79 2.04 -4.15
CA GLU A 81 -1.24 2.36 -5.50
C GLU A 81 -2.15 1.25 -6.05
N HIS A 82 -1.69 0.01 -5.97
CA HIS A 82 -2.42 -1.16 -6.45
C HIS A 82 -3.79 -1.27 -5.77
N ASP A 83 -3.83 -1.23 -4.44
CA ASP A 83 -5.05 -1.37 -3.66
C ASP A 83 -6.03 -0.22 -3.93
N SER A 84 -5.51 1.00 -4.10
CA SER A 84 -6.33 2.18 -4.44
C SER A 84 -7.01 2.03 -5.80
N ILE A 85 -6.26 1.60 -6.82
CA ILE A 85 -6.82 1.34 -8.17
C ILE A 85 -7.87 0.23 -8.11
N MET A 86 -7.59 -0.86 -7.38
CA MET A 86 -8.52 -1.97 -7.25
C MET A 86 -9.82 -1.56 -6.56
N LYS A 87 -9.73 -0.72 -5.53
CA LYS A 87 -10.89 -0.15 -4.83
C LYS A 87 -11.75 0.70 -5.78
N ILE A 88 -11.14 1.56 -6.60
CA ILE A 88 -11.85 2.36 -7.61
C ILE A 88 -12.56 1.47 -8.62
N LYS A 89 -11.85 0.49 -9.18
CA LYS A 89 -12.41 -0.44 -10.18
C LYS A 89 -13.60 -1.21 -9.63
N LYS A 90 -13.48 -1.76 -8.42
CA LYS A 90 -14.54 -2.53 -7.76
C LYS A 90 -15.79 -1.68 -7.53
N THR A 91 -15.63 -0.46 -7.04
CA THR A 91 -16.76 0.45 -6.81
C THR A 91 -17.43 0.85 -8.12
N ALA A 92 -16.65 1.22 -9.14
CA ALA A 92 -17.18 1.57 -10.45
C ALA A 92 -17.98 0.41 -11.06
N GLU A 93 -17.47 -0.82 -10.97
CA GLU A 93 -18.16 -2.01 -11.46
C GLU A 93 -19.47 -2.26 -10.69
N GLY A 94 -19.46 -2.14 -9.36
CA GLY A 94 -20.68 -2.22 -8.56
C GLY A 94 -21.73 -1.16 -8.94
N CYS A 95 -21.30 0.06 -9.26
CA CYS A 95 -22.20 1.11 -9.76
C CYS A 95 -22.79 0.76 -11.13
N ARG A 96 -21.96 0.28 -12.07
CA ARG A 96 -22.43 -0.13 -13.41
C ARG A 96 -23.47 -1.24 -13.31
N GLN A 97 -23.22 -2.26 -12.49
CA GLN A 97 -24.16 -3.38 -12.32
C GLN A 97 -25.50 -2.93 -11.75
N ARG A 98 -25.50 -2.01 -10.76
CA ARG A 98 -26.73 -1.42 -10.23
C ARG A 98 -27.48 -0.61 -11.29
N LEU A 99 -26.75 0.16 -12.10
CA LEU A 99 -27.34 0.96 -13.18
C LEU A 99 -27.99 0.05 -14.22
N ILE A 100 -27.27 -0.96 -14.73
CA ILE A 100 -27.77 -1.94 -15.69
C ILE A 100 -29.05 -2.59 -15.17
N LYS A 101 -29.03 -3.09 -13.93
CA LYS A 101 -30.21 -3.72 -13.33
C LYS A 101 -31.40 -2.76 -13.26
N SER A 102 -31.18 -1.53 -12.82
CA SER A 102 -32.25 -0.53 -12.75
C SER A 102 -32.79 -0.17 -14.14
N THR A 103 -31.94 -0.13 -15.15
CA THR A 103 -32.35 0.11 -16.54
C THR A 103 -33.15 -1.07 -17.09
N ASP A 104 -32.71 -2.30 -16.84
CA ASP A 104 -33.42 -3.52 -17.24
C ASP A 104 -34.80 -3.61 -16.59
N ASP A 105 -34.90 -3.32 -15.29
CA ASP A 105 -36.16 -3.29 -14.54
C ASP A 105 -37.11 -2.22 -15.12
N ASN A 106 -36.60 -1.02 -15.44
CA ASN A 106 -37.39 0.05 -16.07
C ASN A 106 -37.89 -0.37 -17.47
N ILE A 107 -37.02 -0.97 -18.29
CA ILE A 107 -37.38 -1.47 -19.62
C ILE A 107 -38.47 -2.55 -19.51
N ALA A 108 -38.38 -3.45 -18.53
CA ALA A 108 -39.38 -4.47 -18.30
C ALA A 108 -40.75 -3.86 -17.93
N GLU A 109 -40.75 -2.81 -17.10
CA GLU A 109 -41.97 -2.08 -16.74
C GLU A 109 -42.59 -1.37 -17.96
N ILE A 110 -41.78 -0.68 -18.76
CA ILE A 110 -42.22 -0.02 -20.00
C ILE A 110 -42.82 -1.04 -20.96
N LYS A 111 -42.17 -2.20 -21.16
CA LYS A 111 -42.70 -3.29 -22.00
C LYS A 111 -44.06 -3.77 -21.50
N LYS A 112 -44.24 -3.91 -20.18
CA LYS A 112 -45.53 -4.30 -19.60
C LYS A 112 -46.62 -3.26 -19.88
N LYS A 113 -46.33 -1.96 -19.66
CA LYS A 113 -47.24 -0.85 -19.97
C LYS A 113 -47.59 -0.81 -21.46
N LEU A 114 -46.61 -0.98 -22.33
CA LEU A 114 -46.81 -1.00 -23.78
C LEU A 114 -47.69 -2.18 -24.23
N ASN A 115 -47.48 -3.38 -23.68
CA ASN A 115 -48.31 -4.54 -24.00
C ASN A 115 -49.77 -4.35 -23.57
N GLN A 116 -49.99 -3.75 -22.40
CA GLN A 116 -51.33 -3.40 -21.93
C GLN A 116 -51.98 -2.38 -22.88
N PHE A 117 -51.24 -1.31 -23.20
CA PHE A 117 -51.66 -0.27 -24.14
C PHE A 117 -52.04 -0.82 -25.51
N ILE A 118 -51.24 -1.74 -26.08
CA ILE A 118 -51.54 -2.41 -27.36
C ILE A 118 -52.80 -3.27 -27.25
N THR A 119 -53.02 -3.93 -26.12
CA THR A 119 -54.22 -4.75 -25.89
C THR A 119 -55.47 -3.88 -25.83
N ASP A 120 -55.40 -2.76 -25.13
CA ASP A 120 -56.51 -1.81 -25.01
C ASP A 120 -56.83 -1.15 -26.36
N LEU A 121 -55.80 -0.80 -27.15
CA LEU A 121 -55.95 -0.33 -28.52
C LEU A 121 -56.68 -1.32 -29.44
N ARG A 122 -56.35 -2.61 -29.33
CA ARG A 122 -57.00 -3.66 -30.13
C ARG A 122 -58.49 -3.77 -29.78
N LYS A 123 -58.83 -3.72 -28.50
CA LYS A 123 -60.23 -3.72 -28.05
C LYS A 123 -60.99 -2.51 -28.56
N MET A 124 -60.47 -1.29 -28.37
CA MET A 124 -61.11 -0.07 -28.88
C MET A 124 -61.35 -0.11 -30.40
N ARG A 125 -60.40 -0.68 -31.15
CA ARG A 125 -60.55 -0.88 -32.59
C ARG A 125 -61.67 -1.88 -32.91
N ASP A 126 -61.69 -3.02 -32.22
CA ASP A 126 -62.65 -4.10 -32.47
C ASP A 126 -64.07 -3.71 -32.04
N ASP A 127 -64.20 -2.88 -31.00
CA ASP A 127 -65.47 -2.34 -30.48
C ASP A 127 -65.94 -1.07 -31.24
N GLU A 128 -65.13 -0.56 -32.19
CA GLU A 128 -65.30 0.72 -32.89
C GLU A 128 -65.52 1.94 -31.94
N ASP A 129 -65.11 1.81 -30.67
CA ASP A 129 -65.35 2.79 -29.61
C ASP A 129 -64.16 3.75 -29.45
N PHE A 130 -64.01 4.66 -30.41
CA PHE A 130 -62.98 5.70 -30.35
C PHE A 130 -63.46 7.04 -30.91
N ASN A 131 -62.88 8.11 -30.38
CA ASN A 131 -63.06 9.47 -30.86
C ASN A 131 -61.71 10.22 -30.86
N GLU A 132 -61.73 11.47 -31.30
CA GLU A 132 -60.53 12.31 -31.40
C GLU A 132 -59.81 12.50 -30.06
N ILE A 133 -60.57 12.52 -28.95
CA ILE A 133 -60.02 12.64 -27.59
C ILE A 133 -59.25 11.36 -27.25
N HIS A 134 -59.84 10.19 -27.50
CA HIS A 134 -59.18 8.90 -27.29
C HIS A 134 -57.89 8.82 -28.12
N LEU A 135 -57.93 9.18 -29.40
CA LEU A 135 -56.76 9.16 -30.29
C LEU A 135 -55.64 10.11 -29.83
N ASN A 136 -55.99 11.31 -29.34
CA ASN A 136 -54.99 12.24 -28.80
C ASN A 136 -54.36 11.74 -27.50
N ASN A 137 -55.16 11.17 -26.59
CA ASN A 137 -54.65 10.60 -25.35
C ASN A 137 -53.68 9.44 -25.63
N LEU A 138 -54.02 8.55 -26.57
CA LEU A 138 -53.17 7.44 -26.98
C LEU A 138 -51.83 7.92 -27.53
N ARG A 139 -51.82 8.98 -28.36
CA ARG A 139 -50.58 9.60 -28.86
C ARG A 139 -49.73 10.21 -27.77
N MET A 140 -50.34 10.86 -26.77
CA MET A 140 -49.59 11.42 -25.64
C MET A 140 -48.94 10.31 -24.81
N LEU A 141 -49.68 9.24 -24.53
CA LEU A 141 -49.22 8.11 -23.73
C LEU A 141 -48.06 7.38 -24.40
N LEU A 142 -48.11 7.23 -25.74
CA LEU A 142 -47.00 6.67 -26.51
C LEU A 142 -45.73 7.54 -26.40
N LYS A 143 -45.86 8.87 -26.53
CA LYS A 143 -44.74 9.81 -26.36
C LYS A 143 -44.17 9.79 -24.95
N GLU A 144 -45.01 9.57 -23.93
CA GLU A 144 -44.55 9.46 -22.55
C GLU A 144 -43.73 8.18 -22.35
N LEU A 145 -44.17 7.05 -22.90
CA LEU A 145 -43.42 5.79 -22.85
C LEU A 145 -42.08 5.88 -23.60
N GLU A 146 -42.04 6.55 -24.76
CA GLU A 146 -40.79 6.84 -25.48
C GLU A 146 -39.83 7.66 -24.62
N LYS A 147 -40.34 8.70 -23.95
CA LYS A 147 -39.53 9.55 -23.07
C LYS A 147 -39.00 8.79 -21.85
N GLU A 148 -39.79 7.89 -21.26
CA GLU A 148 -39.38 7.05 -20.13
C GLU A 148 -38.29 6.04 -20.49
N LEU A 149 -38.21 5.65 -21.76
CA LEU A 149 -37.17 4.75 -22.27
C LEU A 149 -35.82 5.47 -22.35
N ASP A 150 -35.80 6.71 -22.85
CA ASP A 150 -34.59 7.51 -23.01
C ASP A 150 -34.08 8.10 -21.69
N GLN A 151 -34.98 8.37 -20.74
CA GLN A 151 -34.64 8.95 -19.44
C GLN A 151 -35.33 8.19 -18.30
N PRO A 152 -34.63 7.20 -17.70
CA PRO A 152 -35.14 6.51 -16.52
C PRO A 152 -35.35 7.51 -15.38
N ARG A 153 -36.57 7.61 -14.85
CA ARG A 153 -36.94 8.65 -13.86
C ARG A 153 -36.24 8.52 -12.49
N ASN A 154 -35.54 7.42 -12.23
CA ASN A 154 -35.17 7.00 -10.87
C ASN A 154 -33.66 6.84 -10.60
N VAL A 155 -32.77 7.21 -11.54
CA VAL A 155 -31.32 7.01 -11.33
C VAL A 155 -30.55 8.30 -11.60
N SER A 156 -29.81 8.74 -10.59
CA SER A 156 -28.87 9.86 -10.67
C SER A 156 -27.50 9.43 -10.16
N ILE A 157 -26.45 9.89 -10.82
CA ILE A 157 -25.08 9.74 -10.33
C ILE A 157 -24.81 10.91 -9.38
N LEU A 158 -24.42 10.60 -8.14
CA LEU A 158 -24.07 11.58 -7.12
C LEU A 158 -22.61 11.37 -6.72
N GLU A 159 -21.87 12.46 -6.53
CA GLU A 159 -20.52 12.43 -5.99
C GLU A 159 -20.57 12.70 -4.48
N GLU A 160 -19.95 11.82 -3.69
CA GLU A 160 -19.82 12.04 -2.25
C GLU A 160 -18.53 12.83 -1.95
N PRO A 161 -18.58 13.84 -1.07
CA PRO A 161 -17.45 14.73 -0.80
C PRO A 161 -16.37 14.11 0.12
N THR A 162 -16.52 12.85 0.53
CA THR A 162 -15.60 12.20 1.47
C THR A 162 -14.42 11.54 0.74
N SER A 163 -13.26 11.47 1.41
CA SER A 163 -12.06 10.90 0.79
C SER A 163 -12.21 9.39 0.62
N PHE A 164 -12.47 8.97 -0.62
CA PHE A 164 -12.63 7.56 -0.96
C PHE A 164 -11.30 6.79 -0.89
N ILE A 165 -10.19 7.45 -1.23
CA ILE A 165 -8.82 6.92 -1.13
C ILE A 165 -8.04 7.73 -0.08
N ASN A 166 -7.31 7.05 0.81
CA ASN A 166 -6.48 7.70 1.82
C ASN A 166 -5.18 8.16 1.18
N LYS A 167 -4.83 9.45 1.28
CA LYS A 167 -3.55 9.96 0.76
C LYS A 167 -2.38 9.48 1.62
N ILE A 168 -1.35 8.91 0.99
CA ILE A 168 -0.05 8.67 1.63
C ILE A 168 0.87 9.88 1.46
N SER A 169 1.78 10.08 2.40
CA SER A 169 2.78 11.17 2.36
C SER A 169 4.05 10.73 3.05
N ILE A 170 5.18 11.27 2.59
CA ILE A 170 6.49 11.04 3.21
C ILE A 170 6.69 12.16 4.22
N SER A 171 6.99 11.80 5.47
CA SER A 171 7.25 12.72 6.58
C SER A 171 8.70 13.16 6.66
#